data_AF-A0A8T4DW81-F1
#
_entry.id   AF-A0A8T4DW81-F1
#
_cell.length_a   1.000
_cell.length_b   1.000
_cell.length_c   1.000
_cell.angle_alpha   90.00
_cell.angle_beta   90.00
_cell.angle_gamma   90.00
#
_symmetry.space_group_name_H-M   'P 1'
#
loop_
_entity.id
_entity.type
_entity.pdbx_description
1 polymer ?
#
loop_
_entity_poly.entity_id
_entity_poly.type
_entity_poly.pdbx_seq_one_letter_code
_entity_poly.pdbx_strand_id
1 'polypeptide(L)'
;MNSFILQTSLFIGIIPALILLYIGLKGFEGHFKDKLIFLTFIVGIIIGTIAVAIEYYTRTIGIIYIILFPILEQLFKTIVLNLGRFQEKQETTIYGFSLGLGFGSVFIPASIMGLEELDLTFIAAIIGSFGILLFHAATGVLIGYGVYIKKLTKYLTISILLHLVITTVTLLTTLSQTSYLQILLVLYGTFLFWYAIKKVMPQILDKGQRRKRTQKQIEIKSK
;
A
#
# COMPACT_ATOMS: atom_id res chain seq x y z
N MET A 1 22.39 16.18 -14.29
CA MET A 1 22.05 14.75 -14.15
C MET A 1 21.16 14.48 -12.92
N ASN A 2 21.43 15.10 -11.76
CA ASN A 2 20.67 14.87 -10.51
C ASN A 2 19.17 15.23 -10.55
N SER A 3 18.75 16.27 -11.27
CA SER A 3 17.33 16.65 -11.35
C SER A 3 16.48 15.72 -12.22
N PHE A 4 17.06 15.13 -13.27
CA PHE A 4 16.36 14.26 -14.20
C PHE A 4 16.03 12.90 -13.58
N ILE A 5 16.95 12.33 -12.79
CA ILE A 5 16.74 11.06 -12.06
C ILE A 5 15.63 11.23 -11.01
N LEU A 6 15.58 12.37 -10.31
CA LEU A 6 14.55 12.62 -9.30
C LEU A 6 13.15 12.87 -9.90
N GLN A 7 13.05 13.51 -11.06
CA GLN A 7 11.76 13.70 -11.73
C GLN A 7 11.24 12.40 -12.34
N THR A 8 12.14 11.57 -12.88
CA THR A 8 11.78 10.26 -13.44
C THR A 8 11.46 9.22 -12.36
N SER A 9 12.02 9.35 -11.15
CA SER A 9 11.77 8.41 -10.06
C SER A 9 10.33 8.38 -9.56
N LEU A 10 9.58 9.48 -9.67
CA LEU A 10 8.15 9.52 -9.36
C LEU A 10 7.37 8.49 -10.18
N PHE A 11 7.71 8.34 -11.46
CA PHE A 11 7.06 7.36 -12.34
C PHE A 11 7.40 5.92 -11.96
N ILE A 12 8.58 5.67 -11.40
CA ILE A 12 9.01 4.34 -10.93
C ILE A 12 8.11 3.85 -9.78
N GLY A 13 7.56 4.76 -8.96
CA GLY A 13 6.57 4.41 -7.95
C GLY A 13 5.15 4.27 -8.50
N ILE A 14 4.71 5.23 -9.31
CA ILE A 14 3.32 5.34 -9.78
C ILE A 14 2.98 4.25 -10.79
N ILE A 15 3.86 3.95 -11.75
CA ILE A 15 3.56 3.00 -12.83
C ILE A 15 3.29 1.59 -12.27
N PRO A 16 4.16 1.01 -11.41
CA PRO A 16 3.86 -0.29 -10.81
C PRO A 16 2.59 -0.28 -9.95
N ALA A 17 2.33 0.83 -9.24
CA ALA A 17 1.09 0.98 -8.47
C ALA A 17 -0.16 0.93 -9.37
N LEU A 18 -0.14 1.58 -10.53
CA LEU A 18 -1.23 1.54 -11.51
C LEU A 18 -1.39 0.16 -12.17
N ILE A 19 -0.28 -0.54 -12.46
CA ILE A 19 -0.31 -1.92 -12.95
C ILE A 19 -0.96 -2.83 -11.91
N LEU A 20 -0.56 -2.72 -10.64
CA LEU A 20 -1.16 -3.47 -9.53
C LEU A 20 -2.63 -3.11 -9.32
N LEU A 21 -2.99 -1.83 -9.48
CA LEU A 21 -4.38 -1.38 -9.45
C LEU A 21 -5.20 -2.11 -10.52
N TYR A 22 -4.77 -2.04 -11.77
CA TYR A 22 -5.42 -2.72 -12.89
C TYR A 22 -5.59 -4.22 -12.64
N ILE A 23 -4.53 -4.90 -12.20
CA ILE A 23 -4.57 -6.34 -11.91
C ILE A 23 -5.50 -6.65 -10.72
N GLY A 24 -5.45 -5.84 -9.66
CA GLY A 24 -6.23 -6.06 -8.45
C GLY A 24 -7.73 -5.84 -8.64
N LEU A 25 -8.12 -4.89 -9.48
CA LEU A 25 -9.52 -4.59 -9.81
C LEU A 25 -10.18 -5.65 -10.70
N LYS A 26 -9.39 -6.54 -11.31
CA LYS A 26 -9.90 -7.59 -12.19
C LYS A 26 -10.93 -8.47 -11.49
N GLY A 27 -12.12 -8.57 -12.09
CA GLY A 27 -13.25 -9.31 -11.55
C GLY A 27 -14.09 -8.57 -10.51
N PHE A 28 -13.85 -7.26 -10.32
CA PHE A 28 -14.70 -6.35 -9.55
C PHE A 28 -15.32 -5.27 -10.44
N GLU A 29 -15.29 -5.45 -11.76
CA GLU A 29 -15.85 -4.49 -12.71
C GLU A 29 -17.35 -4.29 -12.43
N GLY A 30 -17.80 -3.02 -12.39
CA GLY A 30 -19.19 -2.67 -12.05
C GLY A 30 -19.51 -2.60 -10.56
N HIS A 31 -18.56 -2.92 -9.67
CA HIS A 31 -18.73 -2.81 -8.21
C HIS A 31 -18.15 -1.53 -7.61
N PHE A 32 -17.67 -0.61 -8.42
CA PHE A 32 -17.09 0.66 -7.98
C PHE A 32 -17.31 1.74 -9.04
N LYS A 33 -17.13 3.00 -8.66
CA LYS A 33 -17.13 4.14 -9.59
C LYS A 33 -15.69 4.45 -10.01
N ASP A 34 -15.41 4.41 -11.32
CA ASP A 34 -14.06 4.64 -11.85
C ASP A 34 -13.46 5.97 -11.37
N LYS A 35 -14.24 7.06 -11.43
CA LYS A 35 -13.81 8.38 -10.92
C LYS A 35 -13.34 8.33 -9.47
N LEU A 36 -13.99 7.53 -8.61
CA LEU A 36 -13.61 7.42 -7.21
C LEU A 36 -12.35 6.56 -7.01
N ILE A 37 -12.10 5.57 -7.85
CA ILE A 37 -10.83 4.83 -7.87
C ILE A 37 -9.69 5.81 -8.11
N PHE A 38 -9.70 6.53 -9.24
CA PHE A 38 -8.65 7.50 -9.55
C PHE A 38 -8.51 8.59 -8.49
N LEU A 39 -9.61 9.11 -7.97
CA LEU A 39 -9.58 10.11 -6.91
C LEU A 39 -8.93 9.56 -5.63
N THR A 40 -9.31 8.36 -5.21
CA THR A 40 -8.73 7.76 -3.99
C THR A 40 -7.25 7.41 -4.17
N PHE A 41 -6.83 6.97 -5.36
CA PHE A 41 -5.42 6.80 -5.70
C PHE A 41 -4.64 8.12 -5.57
N ILE A 42 -5.14 9.20 -6.18
CA ILE A 42 -4.49 10.54 -6.13
C ILE A 42 -4.44 11.05 -4.69
N VAL A 43 -5.54 10.95 -3.93
CA VAL A 43 -5.56 11.31 -2.51
C VAL A 43 -4.50 10.50 -1.75
N GLY A 44 -4.36 9.21 -2.06
CA GLY A 44 -3.34 8.32 -1.51
C GLY A 44 -1.93 8.86 -1.72
N ILE A 45 -1.60 9.26 -2.95
CA ILE A 45 -0.32 9.89 -3.26
C ILE A 45 -0.11 11.15 -2.41
N ILE A 46 -1.11 12.04 -2.33
CA ILE A 46 -1.00 13.29 -1.57
C ILE A 46 -0.71 13.00 -0.10
N ILE A 47 -1.51 12.16 0.56
CA ILE A 47 -1.33 11.86 1.99
C ILE A 47 -0.07 11.02 2.26
N GLY A 48 0.35 10.18 1.30
CA GLY A 48 1.59 9.43 1.38
C GLY A 48 2.81 10.36 1.30
N THR A 49 2.81 11.33 0.40
CA THR A 49 3.85 12.36 0.32
C THR A 49 3.93 13.17 1.62
N ILE A 50 2.79 13.53 2.21
CA ILE A 50 2.75 14.19 3.53
C ILE A 50 3.36 13.29 4.59
N ALA A 51 3.05 11.99 4.60
CA ALA A 51 3.63 11.04 5.55
C ALA A 51 5.15 10.95 5.41
N VAL A 52 5.67 10.77 4.19
CA VAL A 52 7.11 10.75 3.90
C VAL A 52 7.78 12.06 4.30
N ALA A 53 7.14 13.22 4.09
CA ALA A 53 7.70 14.50 4.51
C ALA A 53 7.80 14.57 6.04
N ILE A 54 6.75 14.19 6.77
CA ILE A 54 6.78 14.11 8.25
C ILE A 54 7.90 13.16 8.69
N GLU A 55 8.01 12.00 8.06
CA GLU A 55 9.05 11.01 8.31
C GLU A 55 10.45 11.59 8.17
N TYR A 56 10.71 12.26 7.05
CA TYR A 56 11.99 12.87 6.76
C TYR A 56 12.39 13.93 7.80
N TYR A 57 11.45 14.81 8.18
CA TYR A 57 11.72 15.87 9.16
C TYR A 57 11.80 15.39 10.61
N THR A 58 11.30 14.18 10.90
CA THR A 58 11.25 13.62 12.26
C THR A 58 12.16 12.41 12.46
N ARG A 59 13.05 12.11 11.50
CA ARG A 59 14.01 10.99 11.54
C ARG A 59 14.90 10.94 12.80
N THR A 60 15.06 12.06 13.52
CA THR A 60 15.87 12.18 14.73
C THR A 60 15.18 11.68 16.01
N ILE A 61 13.88 11.35 15.94
CA ILE A 61 13.08 10.88 17.10
C ILE A 61 13.52 9.48 17.58
N GLY A 62 14.39 8.78 16.85
CA GLY A 62 15.00 7.52 17.27
C GLY A 62 13.99 6.38 17.34
N ILE A 63 14.12 5.47 18.30
CA ILE A 63 13.34 4.21 18.35
C ILE A 63 11.82 4.40 18.46
N ILE A 64 11.36 5.56 18.95
CA ILE A 64 9.94 5.91 19.06
C ILE A 64 9.28 5.92 17.65
N TYR A 65 10.07 6.16 16.60
CA TYR A 65 9.68 6.04 15.20
C TYR A 65 8.96 4.72 14.90
N ILE A 66 9.40 3.59 15.48
CA ILE A 66 8.84 2.26 15.23
C ILE A 66 7.34 2.23 15.52
N ILE A 67 6.88 2.98 16.52
CA ILE A 67 5.49 2.95 16.99
C ILE A 67 4.66 4.07 16.38
N LEU A 68 5.21 5.28 16.28
CA LEU A 68 4.44 6.45 15.84
C LEU A 68 4.05 6.38 14.36
N PHE A 69 4.96 5.98 13.47
CA PHE A 69 4.68 5.93 12.03
C PHE A 69 3.61 4.89 11.66
N PRO A 70 3.65 3.67 12.24
CA PRO A 70 2.56 2.72 12.14
C PRO A 70 1.20 3.27 12.50
N ILE A 71 1.11 4.08 13.55
CA ILE A 71 -0.17 4.68 13.95
C ILE A 71 -0.55 5.77 12.95
N LEU A 72 0.34 6.73 12.70
CA LEU A 72 0.09 7.91 11.88
C LEU A 72 -0.37 7.53 10.47
N GLU A 73 0.37 6.66 9.79
CA GLU A 73 0.10 6.34 8.38
C GLU A 73 -1.19 5.54 8.19
N GLN A 74 -1.53 4.67 9.16
CA GLN A 74 -2.78 3.93 9.12
C GLN A 74 -3.96 4.85 9.48
N LEU A 75 -3.75 5.85 10.34
CA LEU A 75 -4.73 6.90 10.61
C LEU A 75 -4.99 7.78 9.39
N PHE A 76 -3.98 8.19 8.62
CA PHE A 76 -4.18 8.96 7.38
C PHE A 76 -5.11 8.25 6.41
N LYS A 77 -4.89 6.96 6.16
CA LYS A 77 -5.80 6.16 5.32
C LYS A 77 -7.20 6.07 5.93
N THR A 78 -7.28 5.90 7.25
CA THR A 78 -8.55 5.82 7.97
C THR A 78 -9.36 7.10 7.89
N ILE A 79 -8.73 8.28 8.02
CA ILE A 79 -9.40 9.58 7.91
C ILE A 79 -10.14 9.69 6.56
N VAL A 80 -9.49 9.27 5.48
CA VAL A 80 -10.09 9.29 4.14
C VAL A 80 -11.20 8.26 4.01
N LEU A 81 -10.96 7.00 4.39
CA LEU A 81 -11.93 5.91 4.20
C LEU A 81 -13.13 5.99 5.15
N ASN A 82 -12.98 6.67 6.29
CA ASN A 82 -14.05 6.85 7.27
C ASN A 82 -14.90 8.11 7.03
N LEU A 83 -14.70 8.84 5.93
CA LEU A 83 -15.62 9.90 5.52
C LEU A 83 -17.03 9.33 5.31
N GLY A 84 -18.07 10.06 5.72
CA GLY A 84 -19.47 9.57 5.68
C GLY A 84 -19.91 9.05 4.29
N ARG A 85 -19.36 9.59 3.21
CA ARG A 85 -19.64 9.11 1.84
C ARG A 85 -19.14 7.69 1.53
N PHE A 86 -18.24 7.14 2.33
CA PHE A 86 -17.63 5.82 2.18
C PHE A 86 -18.02 4.83 3.30
N GLN A 87 -18.64 5.30 4.38
CA GLN A 87 -19.03 4.40 5.46
C GLN A 87 -20.05 3.35 4.99
N GLU A 88 -19.87 2.11 5.44
CA GLU A 88 -20.80 0.98 5.23
C GLU A 88 -21.03 0.58 3.77
N LYS A 89 -20.23 1.11 2.84
CA LYS A 89 -20.31 0.81 1.42
C LYS A 89 -19.36 -0.30 1.02
N GLN A 90 -19.87 -1.25 0.24
CA GLN A 90 -19.13 -2.42 -0.21
C GLN A 90 -17.87 -2.03 -1.00
N GLU A 91 -18.01 -1.02 -1.85
CA GLU A 91 -16.96 -0.46 -2.70
C GLU A 91 -15.82 0.21 -1.92
N THR A 92 -16.03 0.56 -0.64
CA THR A 92 -14.99 1.19 0.21
C THR A 92 -13.77 0.31 0.41
N THR A 93 -13.94 -1.01 0.36
CA THR A 93 -12.79 -1.93 0.35
C THR A 93 -11.93 -1.75 -0.89
N ILE A 94 -12.55 -1.51 -2.05
CA ILE A 94 -11.88 -1.29 -3.33
C ILE A 94 -11.25 0.11 -3.38
N TYR A 95 -11.94 1.12 -2.86
CA TYR A 95 -11.35 2.46 -2.69
C TYR A 95 -10.18 2.44 -1.71
N GLY A 96 -10.23 1.61 -0.67
CA GLY A 96 -9.12 1.35 0.24
C GLY A 96 -7.90 0.75 -0.45
N PHE A 97 -8.11 -0.23 -1.34
CA PHE A 97 -7.05 -0.78 -2.19
C PHE A 97 -6.35 0.30 -3.01
N SER A 98 -7.15 1.13 -3.69
CA SER A 98 -6.66 2.21 -4.56
C SER A 98 -5.93 3.30 -3.77
N LEU A 99 -6.50 3.74 -2.65
CA LEU A 99 -5.87 4.67 -1.71
C LEU A 99 -4.53 4.13 -1.20
N GLY A 100 -4.48 2.85 -0.81
CA GLY A 100 -3.28 2.20 -0.32
C GLY A 100 -2.18 2.10 -1.37
N LEU A 101 -2.52 1.78 -2.62
CA LEU A 101 -1.55 1.79 -3.72
C LEU A 101 -0.99 3.18 -3.99
N GLY A 102 -1.85 4.21 -4.01
CA GLY A 102 -1.41 5.59 -4.14
C GLY A 102 -0.47 6.00 -3.01
N PHE A 103 -0.84 5.69 -1.77
CA PHE A 103 -0.03 5.93 -0.57
C PHE A 103 1.34 5.24 -0.66
N GLY A 104 1.36 3.94 -0.96
CA GLY A 104 2.59 3.16 -1.02
C GLY A 104 3.51 3.57 -2.18
N SER A 105 2.95 4.11 -3.27
CA SER A 105 3.72 4.47 -4.46
C SER A 105 4.78 5.53 -4.20
N VAL A 106 4.59 6.40 -3.20
CA VAL A 106 5.54 7.49 -2.91
C VAL A 106 6.80 7.01 -2.19
N PHE A 107 6.78 5.82 -1.58
CA PHE A 107 7.91 5.30 -0.82
C PHE A 107 9.06 4.87 -1.74
N ILE A 108 8.77 4.45 -2.98
CA ILE A 108 9.80 4.06 -3.94
C ILE A 108 10.72 5.24 -4.27
N PRO A 109 10.24 6.38 -4.81
CA PRO A 109 11.11 7.53 -5.05
C PRO A 109 11.70 8.11 -3.75
N ALA A 110 10.99 8.04 -2.63
CA ALA A 110 11.52 8.49 -1.33
C ALA A 110 12.74 7.67 -0.88
N SER A 111 12.71 6.35 -1.08
CA SER A 111 13.77 5.44 -0.62
C SER A 111 15.11 5.60 -1.31
N ILE A 112 15.10 6.18 -2.51
CA ILE A 112 16.32 6.48 -3.27
C ILE A 112 16.69 7.96 -3.22
N MET A 113 15.94 8.78 -2.47
CA MET A 113 16.25 10.19 -2.30
C MET A 113 17.56 10.33 -1.52
N GLY A 114 18.55 10.98 -2.13
CA GLY A 114 19.88 11.17 -1.55
C GLY A 114 20.85 10.01 -1.79
N LEU A 115 20.46 8.97 -2.53
CA LEU A 115 21.40 7.99 -3.06
C LEU A 115 21.96 8.51 -4.39
N GLU A 116 23.28 8.71 -4.45
CA GLU A 116 23.97 9.26 -5.62
C GLU A 116 24.49 8.16 -6.56
N GLU A 117 24.83 7.00 -6.01
CA GLU A 117 25.38 5.87 -6.74
C GLU A 117 24.30 4.82 -7.07
N LEU A 118 24.39 4.24 -8.26
CA LEU A 118 23.53 3.13 -8.70
C LEU A 118 24.13 1.78 -8.27
N ASP A 119 24.25 1.60 -6.96
CA ASP A 119 24.88 0.44 -6.33
C ASP A 119 23.83 -0.60 -5.83
N LEU A 120 24.30 -1.61 -5.09
CA LEU A 120 23.41 -2.60 -4.47
C LEU A 120 22.44 -1.98 -3.47
N THR A 121 22.84 -0.89 -2.79
CA THR A 121 21.99 -0.16 -1.85
C THR A 121 20.81 0.49 -2.55
N PHE A 122 21.06 1.14 -3.70
CA PHE A 122 20.02 1.72 -4.56
C PHE A 122 19.01 0.67 -5.02
N ILE A 123 19.50 -0.47 -5.52
CA ILE A 123 18.65 -1.56 -5.99
C ILE A 123 17.83 -2.14 -4.83
N ALA A 124 18.47 -2.38 -3.68
CA ALA A 124 17.80 -2.91 -2.49
C ALA A 124 16.71 -1.96 -1.96
N ALA A 125 16.95 -0.64 -1.99
CA ALA A 125 15.98 0.37 -1.58
C ALA A 125 14.71 0.33 -2.45
N ILE A 126 14.86 0.24 -3.78
CA ILE A 126 13.72 0.09 -4.70
C ILE A 126 12.95 -1.19 -4.42
N ILE A 127 13.66 -2.32 -4.27
CA ILE A 127 13.07 -3.63 -4.00
C ILE A 127 12.27 -3.58 -2.68
N GLY A 128 12.89 -3.13 -1.59
CA GLY A 128 12.24 -3.01 -0.29
C GLY A 128 10.99 -2.13 -0.31
N SER A 129 11.09 -0.98 -0.97
CA SER A 129 9.97 -0.03 -1.10
C SER A 129 8.83 -0.57 -1.96
N PHE A 130 9.10 -1.47 -2.90
CA PHE A 130 8.04 -2.21 -3.59
C PHE A 130 7.28 -3.14 -2.61
N GLY A 131 7.98 -3.76 -1.66
CA GLY A 131 7.36 -4.49 -0.56
C GLY A 131 6.47 -3.60 0.32
N ILE A 132 6.95 -2.40 0.65
CA ILE A 132 6.17 -1.37 1.37
C ILE A 132 4.93 -0.97 0.56
N LEU A 133 5.06 -0.74 -0.75
CA LEU A 133 3.92 -0.44 -1.63
C LEU A 133 2.82 -1.51 -1.55
N LEU A 134 3.20 -2.78 -1.66
CA LEU A 134 2.28 -3.92 -1.54
C LEU A 134 1.62 -3.98 -0.16
N PHE A 135 2.38 -3.68 0.90
CA PHE A 135 1.88 -3.56 2.26
C PHE A 135 0.83 -2.45 2.43
N HIS A 136 1.07 -1.25 1.88
CA HIS A 136 0.10 -0.15 1.95
C HIS A 136 -1.19 -0.46 1.19
N ALA A 137 -1.09 -1.12 0.04
CA ALA A 137 -2.25 -1.63 -0.70
C ALA A 137 -3.07 -2.63 0.14
N ALA A 138 -2.39 -3.58 0.79
CA ALA A 138 -3.03 -4.59 1.64
C ALA A 138 -3.73 -3.97 2.86
N THR A 139 -3.07 -3.06 3.57
CA THR A 139 -3.66 -2.38 4.73
C THR A 139 -4.79 -1.43 4.36
N GLY A 140 -4.72 -0.79 3.18
CA GLY A 140 -5.83 -0.04 2.61
C GLY A 140 -7.09 -0.90 2.41
N VAL A 141 -6.93 -2.12 1.87
CA VAL A 141 -8.01 -3.12 1.76
C VAL A 141 -8.56 -3.48 3.14
N LEU A 142 -7.69 -3.78 4.11
CA LEU A 142 -8.11 -4.17 5.45
C LEU A 142 -8.92 -3.08 6.15
N ILE A 143 -8.43 -1.84 6.14
CA ILE A 143 -9.12 -0.69 6.74
C ILE A 143 -10.45 -0.45 6.02
N GLY A 144 -10.45 -0.42 4.68
CA GLY A 144 -11.67 -0.24 3.89
C GLY A 144 -12.71 -1.33 4.14
N TYR A 145 -12.27 -2.58 4.29
CA TYR A 145 -13.13 -3.69 4.67
C TYR A 145 -13.69 -3.51 6.10
N GLY A 146 -12.86 -3.08 7.04
CA GLY A 146 -13.29 -2.76 8.40
C GLY A 146 -14.36 -1.66 8.44
N VAL A 147 -14.23 -0.61 7.61
CA VAL A 147 -15.24 0.44 7.45
C VAL A 147 -16.55 -0.14 6.88
N TYR A 148 -16.46 -0.99 5.86
CA TYR A 148 -17.61 -1.64 5.24
C TYR A 148 -18.41 -2.48 6.25
N ILE A 149 -17.75 -3.32 7.06
CA ILE A 149 -18.43 -4.23 8.00
C ILE A 149 -18.61 -3.67 9.41
N LYS A 150 -18.44 -2.34 9.61
CA LYS A 150 -18.53 -1.66 10.92
C LYS A 150 -17.59 -2.21 12.00
N LYS A 151 -16.41 -2.68 11.60
CA LYS A 151 -15.34 -3.16 12.51
C LYS A 151 -14.04 -2.37 12.34
N LEU A 152 -14.14 -1.07 12.09
CA LEU A 152 -12.99 -0.19 11.80
C LEU A 152 -11.86 -0.37 12.82
N THR A 153 -12.16 -0.26 14.12
CA THR A 153 -11.14 -0.36 15.18
C THR A 153 -10.33 -1.64 15.08
N LYS A 154 -10.99 -2.79 14.86
CA LYS A 154 -10.32 -4.09 14.70
C LYS A 154 -9.33 -4.07 13.55
N TYR A 155 -9.75 -3.62 12.37
CA TYR A 155 -8.90 -3.65 11.18
C TYR A 155 -7.84 -2.55 11.18
N LEU A 156 -8.09 -1.41 11.81
CA LEU A 156 -7.07 -0.39 12.08
C LEU A 156 -5.99 -0.94 13.00
N THR A 157 -6.36 -1.54 14.14
CA THR A 157 -5.39 -2.15 15.06
C THR A 157 -4.57 -3.24 14.37
N ILE A 158 -5.21 -4.12 13.59
CA ILE A 158 -4.49 -5.13 12.79
C ILE A 158 -3.51 -4.46 11.83
N SER A 159 -3.92 -3.44 11.08
CA SER A 159 -3.05 -2.74 10.14
C SER A 159 -1.86 -2.05 10.83
N ILE A 160 -2.05 -1.48 12.03
CA ILE A 160 -0.96 -0.90 12.84
C ILE A 160 0.02 -1.99 13.27
N LEU A 161 -0.48 -3.11 13.83
CA LEU A 161 0.37 -4.22 14.27
C LEU A 161 1.16 -4.83 13.12
N LEU A 162 0.54 -5.00 11.95
CA LEU A 162 1.24 -5.47 10.76
C LEU A 162 2.30 -4.47 10.28
N HIS A 163 2.10 -3.16 10.50
CA HIS A 163 3.05 -2.13 10.10
C HIS A 163 4.30 -2.11 10.98
N LEU A 164 4.20 -2.50 12.26
CA LEU A 164 5.36 -2.62 13.16
C LEU A 164 6.46 -3.52 12.58
N VAL A 165 6.10 -4.55 11.80
CA VAL A 165 7.07 -5.42 11.13
C VAL A 165 7.88 -4.65 10.09
N ILE A 166 7.23 -3.82 9.27
CA ILE A 166 7.91 -3.00 8.27
C ILE A 166 8.88 -2.04 8.96
N THR A 167 8.40 -1.26 9.93
CA THR A 167 9.25 -0.24 10.59
C THR A 167 10.39 -0.86 11.39
N THR A 168 10.20 -2.05 11.96
CA THR A 168 11.28 -2.81 12.61
C THR A 168 12.33 -3.25 11.60
N VAL A 169 11.93 -3.86 10.48
CA VAL A 169 12.88 -4.33 9.45
C VAL A 169 13.61 -3.15 8.80
N THR A 170 12.92 -2.03 8.53
CA THR A 170 13.53 -0.80 8.02
C THR A 170 14.57 -0.27 9.00
N LEU A 171 14.23 -0.17 10.29
CA LEU A 171 15.18 0.28 11.31
C LEU A 171 16.40 -0.65 11.40
N LEU A 172 16.20 -1.97 11.45
CA LEU A 172 17.30 -2.93 11.50
C LEU A 172 18.21 -2.79 10.28
N THR A 173 17.62 -2.63 9.09
CA THR A 173 18.38 -2.39 7.84
C THR A 173 19.27 -1.16 7.96
N THR A 174 18.75 -0.05 8.51
CA THR A 174 19.51 1.19 8.72
C THR A 174 20.59 1.03 9.78
N LEU A 175 20.29 0.41 10.93
CA LEU A 175 21.25 0.27 12.04
C LEU A 175 22.39 -0.70 11.70
N SER A 176 22.10 -1.80 11.03
CA SER A 176 23.11 -2.81 10.65
C SER A 176 23.74 -2.55 9.29
N GLN A 177 23.33 -1.49 8.57
CA GLN A 177 23.77 -1.15 7.22
C GLN A 177 23.65 -2.34 6.24
N THR A 178 22.61 -3.15 6.42
CA THR A 178 22.48 -4.46 5.77
C THR A 178 21.37 -4.44 4.73
N SER A 179 21.70 -4.02 3.51
CA SER A 179 20.73 -3.79 2.43
C SER A 179 19.92 -5.02 2.02
N TYR A 180 20.44 -6.25 2.18
CA TYR A 180 19.71 -7.47 1.80
C TYR A 180 18.47 -7.76 2.66
N LEU A 181 18.33 -7.15 3.84
CA LEU A 181 17.13 -7.27 4.69
C LEU A 181 15.86 -6.73 4.00
N GLN A 182 16.02 -5.86 3.00
CA GLN A 182 14.91 -5.35 2.17
C GLN A 182 14.14 -6.46 1.44
N ILE A 183 14.76 -7.62 1.20
CA ILE A 183 14.08 -8.81 0.63
C ILE A 183 12.94 -9.28 1.55
N LEU A 184 13.10 -9.17 2.88
CA LEU A 184 12.06 -9.55 3.84
C LEU A 184 10.81 -8.68 3.68
N LEU A 185 10.97 -7.38 3.39
CA LEU A 185 9.84 -6.47 3.15
C LEU A 185 9.04 -6.89 1.91
N VAL A 186 9.70 -7.33 0.85
CA VAL A 186 9.03 -7.80 -0.36
C VAL A 186 8.26 -9.09 -0.12
N LEU A 187 8.88 -10.06 0.55
CA LEU A 187 8.21 -11.33 0.88
C LEU A 187 6.98 -11.09 1.75
N TYR A 188 7.14 -10.25 2.78
CA TYR A 188 6.07 -9.89 3.71
C TYR A 188 4.94 -9.09 3.02
N GLY A 189 5.29 -8.05 2.26
CA GLY A 189 4.36 -7.24 1.49
C GLY A 189 3.58 -8.06 0.48
N THR A 190 4.26 -8.95 -0.25
CA THR A 190 3.63 -9.87 -1.22
C THR A 190 2.64 -10.82 -0.55
N PHE A 191 3.01 -11.41 0.59
CA PHE A 191 2.13 -12.27 1.36
C PHE A 191 0.85 -11.54 1.79
N LEU A 192 0.99 -10.34 2.36
CA LEU A 192 -0.15 -9.53 2.80
C LEU A 192 -1.01 -9.05 1.64
N PHE A 193 -0.40 -8.63 0.53
CA PHE A 193 -1.11 -8.23 -0.68
C PHE A 193 -1.91 -9.41 -1.26
N TRP A 194 -1.29 -10.58 -1.37
CA TRP A 194 -1.97 -11.79 -1.81
C TRP A 194 -3.17 -12.11 -0.92
N TYR A 195 -2.99 -12.08 0.41
CA TYR A 195 -4.07 -12.30 1.37
C TYR A 195 -5.20 -11.28 1.18
N ALA A 196 -4.88 -9.99 1.08
CA ALA A 196 -5.85 -8.93 0.88
C ALA A 196 -6.68 -9.14 -0.41
N ILE A 197 -6.04 -9.41 -1.54
CA ILE A 197 -6.70 -9.54 -2.86
C ILE A 197 -7.46 -10.86 -3.03
N LYS A 198 -6.94 -11.95 -2.47
CA LYS A 198 -7.52 -13.29 -2.64
C LYS A 198 -8.47 -13.71 -1.53
N LYS A 199 -8.33 -13.18 -0.31
CA LYS A 199 -9.15 -13.57 0.84
C LYS A 199 -10.07 -12.47 1.34
N VAL A 200 -9.60 -11.22 1.44
CA VAL A 200 -10.39 -10.13 2.05
C VAL A 200 -11.29 -9.44 1.02
N MET A 201 -10.71 -8.85 -0.02
CA MET A 201 -11.46 -8.11 -1.04
C MET A 201 -12.61 -8.91 -1.68
N PRO A 202 -12.51 -10.22 -1.94
CA PRO A 202 -13.63 -10.99 -2.50
C PRO A 202 -14.80 -11.17 -1.55
N GLN A 203 -14.61 -10.93 -0.24
CA GLN A 203 -15.67 -11.05 0.76
C GLN A 203 -16.77 -10.00 0.60
N ILE A 204 -16.50 -8.96 -0.18
CA ILE A 204 -17.48 -7.92 -0.47
C ILE A 204 -18.52 -8.42 -1.49
N LEU A 205 -18.17 -9.36 -2.37
CA LEU A 205 -19.07 -9.88 -3.41
C LEU A 205 -20.05 -10.93 -2.85
N ASP A 206 -21.21 -11.07 -3.49
CA ASP A 206 -22.16 -12.16 -3.21
C ASP A 206 -21.64 -13.53 -3.67
N LYS A 207 -22.15 -14.63 -3.09
CA LYS A 207 -21.70 -16.01 -3.41
C LYS A 207 -21.72 -16.33 -4.91
N GLY A 208 -22.76 -15.89 -5.64
CA GLY A 208 -22.89 -16.08 -7.08
C GLY A 208 -21.87 -15.25 -7.88
N GLN A 209 -21.59 -14.02 -7.46
CA GLN A 209 -20.60 -13.14 -8.08
C GLN A 209 -19.17 -13.64 -7.82
N ARG A 210 -18.89 -14.19 -6.64
CA ARG A 210 -17.60 -14.85 -6.33
C ARG A 210 -17.32 -16.03 -7.27
N ARG A 211 -18.33 -16.85 -7.57
CA ARG A 211 -18.19 -18.00 -8.49
C ARG A 211 -17.85 -17.56 -9.91
N LYS A 212 -18.51 -16.51 -10.42
CA LYS A 212 -18.21 -15.90 -11.74
C LYS A 212 -16.79 -15.32 -11.80
N ARG A 213 -16.33 -14.65 -10.73
CA ARG A 213 -14.94 -14.16 -10.64
C ARG A 213 -13.93 -15.30 -10.71
N THR A 214 -14.18 -16.42 -10.03
CA THR A 214 -13.31 -17.61 -10.10
C THR A 214 -13.27 -18.20 -11.50
N GLN A 215 -14.41 -18.31 -12.19
CA GLN A 215 -14.49 -18.80 -13.57
C GLN A 215 -13.71 -17.91 -14.56
N LYS A 216 -13.88 -16.58 -14.47
CA LYS A 216 -13.11 -15.59 -15.27
C LYS A 216 -11.60 -15.66 -14.99
N GLN A 217 -11.17 -16.07 -13.78
CA GLN A 217 -9.76 -16.34 -13.48
C GLN A 217 -9.27 -17.68 -14.08
N ILE A 218 -10.12 -18.69 -14.19
CA ILE A 218 -9.79 -20.02 -14.75
C ILE A 218 -9.65 -19.95 -16.28
N GLU A 219 -10.62 -19.33 -16.97
CA GLU A 219 -10.61 -19.20 -18.45
C GLU A 219 -9.36 -18.51 -19.00
N ILE A 220 -8.73 -17.66 -18.19
CA ILE A 220 -7.53 -16.91 -18.57
C ILE A 220 -6.26 -17.72 -18.27
N LYS A 221 -6.28 -18.65 -17.31
CA LYS A 221 -5.17 -19.58 -17.10
C LYS A 221 -5.13 -20.72 -18.14
N SER A 222 -6.26 -20.98 -18.80
CA SER A 222 -6.38 -21.98 -19.87
C SER A 222 -6.12 -21.42 -21.28
N LYS A 223 -5.75 -20.14 -21.40
CA LYS A 223 -5.29 -19.49 -22.63
C LYS A 223 -3.82 -19.14 -22.48
#